data_AF-A0A7V5Q0U4-F1
#
_entry.id   AF-A0A7V5Q0U4-F1
#
_cell.length_a   1.000
_cell.length_b   1.000
_cell.length_c   1.000
_cell.angle_alpha   90.00
_cell.angle_beta   90.00
_cell.angle_gamma   90.00
#
_symmetry.space_group_name_H-M   'P 1'
#
loop_
_entity.id
_entity.type
_entity.pdbx_description
1 polymer ?
#
loop_
_entity_poly.entity_id
_entity_poly.type
_entity_poly.pdbx_seq_one_letter_code
_entity_poly.pdbx_strand_id
1 'polypeptide(L)'
;MNRKYHVAYLVIIGLLCGMLAWQWGRGAVLSLHLAFADDQTDEFARAVDAAVKLLSDSPSNLRAAEDWIEHVESYYPSGTKQVKGSRLDRVVERTRALAKRCIVEMVRCSQENRGDRGGSSSGKDTGTEVTREGAGQPKE
;
A
#
# COMPACT_ATOMS: atom_id res chain seq x y z
N MET A 1 50.62 -42.29 -20.57
CA MET A 1 49.61 -41.71 -19.65
C MET A 1 48.36 -42.60 -19.71
N ASN A 2 47.94 -43.21 -18.60
CA ASN A 2 46.96 -44.32 -18.66
C ASN A 2 45.54 -43.80 -18.93
N ARG A 3 44.89 -44.34 -19.98
CA ARG A 3 43.50 -44.04 -20.39
C ARG A 3 42.49 -44.07 -19.23
N LYS A 4 42.74 -44.90 -18.21
CA LYS A 4 41.93 -44.99 -16.99
C LYS A 4 41.90 -43.68 -16.18
N TYR A 5 43.02 -42.97 -16.09
CA TYR A 5 43.06 -41.68 -15.38
C TYR A 5 42.30 -40.60 -16.15
N HIS A 6 42.39 -40.59 -17.49
CA HIS A 6 41.62 -39.65 -18.31
C HIS A 6 40.10 -39.80 -18.14
N VAL A 7 39.60 -41.05 -18.12
CA VAL A 7 38.19 -41.31 -17.85
C VAL A 7 37.80 -40.85 -16.45
N ALA A 8 38.63 -41.14 -15.43
CA ALA A 8 38.38 -40.68 -14.07
C ALA A 8 38.31 -39.15 -13.96
N TYR A 9 39.23 -38.42 -14.61
CA TYR A 9 39.21 -36.95 -14.63
C TYR A 9 37.94 -36.40 -15.27
N LEU A 10 37.49 -36.97 -16.41
CA LEU A 10 36.27 -36.50 -17.08
C LEU A 10 35.03 -36.70 -16.20
N VAL A 11 34.94 -37.81 -15.46
CA VAL A 11 33.85 -38.06 -14.52
C VAL A 11 33.86 -37.04 -13.38
N ILE A 12 35.02 -36.77 -12.78
CA ILE A 12 35.17 -35.79 -11.70
C ILE A 12 34.78 -34.38 -12.18
N ILE A 13 35.25 -33.99 -13.37
CA ILE A 13 34.90 -32.69 -13.98
C ILE A 13 33.39 -32.62 -14.22
N GLY A 14 32.78 -33.68 -14.76
CA GLY A 14 31.34 -33.73 -14.97
C GLY A 14 30.54 -33.57 -13.67
N LEU A 15 30.95 -34.25 -12.60
CA LEU A 15 30.33 -34.12 -11.27
C LEU A 15 30.47 -32.70 -10.70
N LEU A 16 31.66 -32.10 -10.82
CA LEU A 16 31.91 -30.72 -10.39
C LEU A 16 31.05 -29.72 -11.16
N CYS A 17 30.97 -29.85 -12.48
CA CYS A 17 30.11 -29.02 -13.32
C CYS A 17 28.62 -29.17 -12.94
N GLY A 18 28.16 -30.40 -12.72
CA GLY A 18 26.78 -30.66 -12.28
C GLY A 18 26.46 -30.03 -10.92
N MET A 19 27.38 -30.15 -9.95
CA MET A 19 27.22 -29.54 -8.62
C MET A 19 27.19 -28.00 -8.70
N LEU A 20 28.06 -27.39 -9.51
CA LEU A 20 28.08 -25.95 -9.73
C LEU A 20 26.78 -25.46 -10.40
N ALA A 21 26.31 -26.16 -11.42
CA ALA A 21 25.05 -25.82 -12.10
C ALA A 21 23.85 -25.90 -11.13
N TRP A 22 23.81 -26.92 -10.27
CA TRP A 22 22.78 -27.04 -9.23
C TRP A 22 22.82 -25.88 -8.23
N GLN A 23 24.02 -25.50 -7.78
CA GLN A 23 24.19 -24.39 -6.85
C GLN A 23 23.76 -23.06 -7.46
N TRP A 24 24.13 -22.81 -8.71
CA TRP A 24 23.69 -21.64 -9.47
C TRP A 24 22.18 -21.60 -9.67
N GLY A 25 21.57 -22.72 -10.06
CA GLY A 25 20.12 -22.80 -10.24
C GLY A 25 19.35 -22.45 -8.96
N ARG A 26 19.81 -22.96 -7.81
CA ARG A 26 19.21 -22.60 -6.51
C ARG A 26 19.37 -21.12 -6.19
N GLY A 27 20.53 -20.53 -6.50
CA GLY A 27 20.77 -19.11 -6.33
C GLY A 27 19.83 -18.26 -7.18
N ALA A 28 19.71 -18.57 -8.48
CA ALA A 28 18.86 -17.86 -9.42
C ALA A 28 17.38 -17.87 -9.00
N VAL A 29 16.86 -19.03 -8.57
CA VAL A 29 15.47 -19.13 -8.08
C VAL A 29 15.26 -18.27 -6.83
N LEU A 30 16.22 -18.22 -5.92
CA LEU A 30 16.12 -17.40 -4.72
C LEU A 30 16.15 -15.90 -5.06
N SER A 31 17.05 -15.49 -5.97
CA SER A 31 17.12 -14.11 -6.46
C SER A 31 15.82 -13.68 -7.14
N LEU A 32 15.21 -14.57 -7.92
CA LEU A 32 13.92 -14.29 -8.56
C LEU A 32 12.80 -14.10 -7.54
N HIS A 33 12.72 -14.98 -6.53
CA HIS A 33 11.73 -14.82 -5.45
C HIS A 33 11.94 -13.52 -4.67
N LEU A 34 13.20 -13.13 -4.42
CA LEU A 34 13.54 -11.88 -3.74
C LEU A 34 13.12 -10.66 -4.56
N ALA A 35 13.47 -10.63 -5.86
CA ALA A 35 13.04 -9.56 -6.76
C ALA A 35 11.52 -9.43 -6.82
N PHE A 36 10.79 -10.55 -6.85
CA PHE A 36 9.33 -10.51 -6.78
C PHE A 36 8.80 -10.01 -5.43
N ALA A 37 9.48 -10.31 -4.32
CA ALA A 37 9.07 -9.79 -3.02
C ALA A 37 9.26 -8.28 -2.94
N ASP A 38 10.40 -7.79 -3.42
CA ASP A 38 10.72 -6.35 -3.44
C ASP A 38 9.72 -5.58 -4.31
N ASP A 39 9.49 -6.03 -5.55
CA ASP A 39 8.48 -5.44 -6.45
C ASP A 39 7.08 -5.37 -5.81
N GLN A 40 6.70 -6.41 -5.06
CA GLN A 40 5.40 -6.46 -4.38
C GLN A 40 5.32 -5.49 -3.21
N THR A 41 6.38 -5.41 -2.41
CA THR A 41 6.42 -4.45 -1.29
C THR A 41 6.43 -3.01 -1.77
N ASP A 42 7.08 -2.74 -2.92
CA ASP A 42 7.06 -1.44 -3.56
C ASP A 42 5.65 -1.05 -4.03
N GLU A 43 4.91 -1.99 -4.62
CA GLU A 43 3.53 -1.72 -5.05
C GLU A 43 2.61 -1.43 -3.86
N PHE A 44 2.77 -2.15 -2.75
CA PHE A 44 2.02 -1.86 -1.52
C PHE A 44 2.35 -0.48 -0.94
N ALA A 45 3.63 -0.07 -0.98
CA ALA A 45 4.03 1.27 -0.57
C ALA A 45 3.41 2.34 -1.46
N ARG A 46 3.43 2.15 -2.79
CA ARG A 46 2.78 3.06 -3.75
C ARG A 46 1.28 3.17 -3.53
N ALA A 47 0.60 2.06 -3.23
CA ALA A 47 -0.84 2.08 -2.94
C ALA A 47 -1.15 2.90 -1.67
N VAL A 48 -0.32 2.78 -0.64
CA VAL A 48 -0.42 3.60 0.57
C VAL A 48 -0.19 5.08 0.25
N ASP A 49 0.89 5.42 -0.47
CA ASP A 49 1.19 6.81 -0.86
C ASP A 49 0.10 7.43 -1.73
N ALA A 50 -0.44 6.65 -2.68
CA ALA A 50 -1.56 7.07 -3.51
C ALA A 50 -2.81 7.35 -2.68
N ALA A 51 -3.13 6.48 -1.71
CA ALA A 51 -4.24 6.69 -0.79
C ALA A 51 -4.03 7.93 0.08
N VAL A 52 -2.84 8.14 0.64
CA VAL A 52 -2.46 9.33 1.43
C VAL A 52 -2.71 10.60 0.62
N LYS A 53 -2.17 10.64 -0.61
CA LYS A 53 -2.28 11.82 -1.49
C LYS A 53 -3.73 12.11 -1.83
N LEU A 54 -4.50 11.07 -2.15
CA LEU A 54 -5.90 11.21 -2.54
C LEU A 54 -6.79 11.70 -1.39
N LEU A 55 -6.55 11.22 -0.17
CA LEU A 55 -7.24 11.69 1.04
C LEU A 55 -6.84 13.12 1.43
N SER A 56 -5.58 13.51 1.16
CA SER A 56 -5.07 14.86 1.40
C SER A 56 -5.66 15.88 0.42
N ASP A 57 -5.71 15.54 -0.87
CA ASP A 57 -6.22 16.41 -1.93
C ASP A 57 -7.75 16.53 -1.91
N SER A 58 -8.45 15.46 -1.53
CA SER A 58 -9.91 15.44 -1.48
C SER A 58 -10.43 14.42 -0.46
N PRO A 59 -10.70 14.85 0.79
CA PRO A 59 -11.26 14.00 1.85
C PRO A 59 -12.64 13.38 1.50
N SER A 60 -13.26 13.82 0.40
CA SER A 60 -14.48 13.26 -0.20
C SER A 60 -14.34 11.86 -0.75
N ASN A 61 -13.16 11.51 -1.23
CA ASN A 61 -12.98 10.35 -2.09
C ASN A 61 -12.65 9.10 -1.27
N LEU A 62 -13.44 8.86 -0.22
CA LEU A 62 -13.34 7.66 0.63
C LEU A 62 -13.47 6.37 -0.21
N ARG A 63 -14.34 6.40 -1.22
CA ARG A 63 -14.57 5.27 -2.14
C ARG A 63 -13.34 4.91 -2.96
N ALA A 64 -12.58 5.91 -3.41
CA ALA A 64 -11.34 5.67 -4.15
C ALA A 64 -10.21 5.14 -3.23
N ALA A 65 -10.24 5.46 -1.93
CA ALA A 65 -9.33 4.83 -0.96
C ALA A 65 -9.71 3.36 -0.66
N GLU A 66 -10.99 3.01 -0.72
CA GLU A 66 -11.46 1.62 -0.64
C GLU A 66 -11.05 0.81 -1.88
N ASP A 67 -11.09 1.40 -3.08
CA ASP A 67 -10.61 0.74 -4.31
C ASP A 67 -9.13 0.34 -4.22
N TRP A 68 -8.29 1.11 -3.51
CA TRP A 68 -6.89 0.74 -3.25
C TRP A 68 -6.75 -0.46 -2.32
N ILE A 69 -7.69 -0.68 -1.40
CA ILE A 69 -7.69 -1.88 -0.55
C ILE A 69 -7.97 -3.12 -1.42
N GLU A 70 -8.98 -3.03 -2.30
CA GLU A 70 -9.28 -4.10 -3.25
C GLU A 70 -8.11 -4.36 -4.22
N HIS A 71 -7.42 -3.30 -4.64
CA HIS A 71 -6.21 -3.40 -5.45
C HIS A 71 -5.10 -4.17 -4.71
N VAL A 72 -4.78 -3.79 -3.48
CA VAL A 72 -3.78 -4.50 -2.64
C VAL A 72 -4.18 -5.96 -2.38
N GLU A 73 -5.48 -6.24 -2.29
CA GLU A 73 -5.96 -7.61 -2.07
C GLU A 73 -5.92 -8.50 -3.31
N SER A 74 -6.23 -7.92 -4.48
CA SER A 74 -6.27 -8.62 -5.75
C SER A 74 -4.90 -8.77 -6.41
N TYR A 75 -3.96 -7.84 -6.13
CA TYR A 75 -2.62 -7.86 -6.71
C TYR A 75 -1.82 -9.12 -6.35
N TYR A 76 -2.20 -9.84 -5.28
CA TYR A 76 -1.55 -11.10 -4.93
C TYR A 76 -2.45 -12.14 -4.23
N PRO A 77 -2.83 -13.23 -4.92
CA PRO A 77 -3.20 -14.47 -4.28
C PRO A 77 -1.93 -15.26 -3.89
N SER A 78 -1.75 -15.48 -2.58
CA SER A 78 -0.65 -16.31 -2.04
C SER A 78 -0.53 -17.66 -2.76
N GLY A 79 0.71 -18.06 -3.08
CA GLY A 79 1.01 -19.33 -3.75
C GLY A 79 1.18 -19.27 -5.27
N THR A 80 1.11 -18.09 -5.91
CA THR A 80 1.31 -17.96 -7.38
C THR A 80 2.76 -17.67 -7.79
N LYS A 81 3.52 -16.89 -7.00
CA LYS A 81 4.93 -16.53 -7.31
C LYS A 81 5.94 -16.92 -6.23
N GLN A 82 5.48 -17.38 -5.08
CA GLN A 82 6.32 -17.84 -3.97
C GLN A 82 5.72 -19.09 -3.33
N VAL A 83 6.56 -19.89 -2.69
CA VAL A 83 6.12 -21.05 -1.92
C VAL A 83 5.32 -20.55 -0.72
N LYS A 84 4.04 -20.91 -0.68
CA LYS A 84 3.11 -20.58 0.41
C LYS A 84 3.69 -21.02 1.75
N GLY A 85 3.70 -20.13 2.74
CA GLY A 85 4.24 -20.38 4.08
C GLY A 85 5.76 -20.27 4.19
N SER A 86 6.47 -19.95 3.12
CA SER A 86 7.90 -19.62 3.20
C SER A 86 8.16 -18.37 4.04
N ARG A 87 9.41 -18.17 4.49
CA ARG A 87 9.76 -16.95 5.24
C ARG A 87 9.48 -15.68 4.44
N LEU A 88 9.70 -15.73 3.11
CA LEU A 88 9.49 -14.59 2.23
C LEU A 88 8.00 -14.30 2.02
N ASP A 89 7.20 -15.35 1.81
CA ASP A 89 5.74 -15.26 1.72
C ASP A 89 5.14 -14.62 3.00
N ARG A 90 5.64 -15.01 4.17
CA ARG A 90 5.23 -14.40 5.45
C ARG A 90 5.60 -12.92 5.58
N VAL A 91 6.72 -12.48 4.98
CA VAL A 91 7.12 -11.06 4.99
C VAL A 91 6.18 -10.28 4.08
N VAL A 92 5.94 -10.76 2.85
CA VAL A 92 5.03 -10.13 1.90
C VAL A 92 3.61 -10.02 2.48
N GLU A 93 3.06 -11.11 3.04
CA GLU A 93 1.73 -11.10 3.64
C GLU A 93 1.63 -10.17 4.86
N ARG A 94 2.71 -10.07 5.66
CA ARG A 94 2.78 -9.08 6.74
C ARG A 94 2.74 -7.65 6.18
N THR A 95 3.52 -7.36 5.15
CA THR A 95 3.55 -6.04 4.53
C THR A 95 2.20 -5.67 3.91
N ARG A 96 1.55 -6.61 3.21
CA ARG A 96 0.18 -6.46 2.70
C ARG A 96 -0.80 -6.13 3.82
N ALA A 97 -0.77 -6.87 4.92
CA ALA A 97 -1.65 -6.64 6.05
C ALA A 97 -1.40 -5.27 6.71
N LEU A 98 -0.15 -4.82 6.78
CA LEU A 98 0.21 -3.49 7.28
C LEU A 98 -0.30 -2.38 6.35
N ALA A 99 -0.10 -2.51 5.03
CA ALA A 99 -0.59 -1.55 4.04
C ALA A 99 -2.11 -1.41 4.11
N LYS A 100 -2.83 -2.54 4.14
CA LYS A 100 -4.30 -2.54 4.31
C LYS A 100 -4.72 -1.83 5.60
N ARG A 101 -4.10 -2.15 6.73
CA ARG A 101 -4.41 -1.48 8.01
C ARG A 101 -4.17 0.02 7.93
N CYS A 102 -3.06 0.44 7.30
CA CYS A 102 -2.73 1.85 7.15
C CYS A 102 -3.81 2.60 6.35
N ILE A 103 -4.22 2.05 5.20
CA ILE A 103 -5.29 2.65 4.37
C ILE A 103 -6.62 2.74 5.14
N VAL A 104 -7.01 1.67 5.85
CA VAL A 104 -8.25 1.65 6.66
C VAL A 104 -8.23 2.72 7.77
N GLU A 105 -7.12 2.85 8.50
CA GLU A 105 -7.01 3.85 9.57
C GLU A 105 -7.04 5.28 9.01
N MET A 106 -6.41 5.54 7.86
CA MET A 106 -6.49 6.85 7.20
C MET A 106 -7.92 7.21 6.77
N VAL A 107 -8.65 6.23 6.20
CA VAL A 107 -10.06 6.40 5.83
C VAL A 107 -10.91 6.72 7.07
N ARG A 108 -10.69 6.02 8.19
CA ARG A 108 -11.39 6.27 9.46
C ARG A 108 -11.11 7.67 10.02
N CYS A 109 -9.84 8.08 10.11
CA CYS A 109 -9.49 9.42 10.59
C CYS A 109 -10.09 10.54 9.72
N SER A 110 -10.16 10.33 8.40
CA SER A 110 -10.79 11.29 7.48
C SER A 110 -12.31 11.39 7.68
N GLN A 111 -12.99 10.28 7.97
CA GLN A 111 -14.41 10.26 8.30
C GLN A 111 -14.70 10.97 9.64
N GLU A 112 -13.89 10.72 10.67
CA GLU A 112 -14.03 11.36 11.98
C GLU A 112 -13.89 12.89 11.89
N ASN A 113 -12.86 13.37 11.18
CA ASN A 113 -12.63 14.80 10.94
C ASN A 113 -13.77 15.51 10.19
N ARG A 114 -14.60 14.76 9.45
CA ARG A 114 -15.81 15.29 8.79
C ARG A 114 -17.01 15.38 9.72
N GLY A 115 -17.16 14.44 10.66
CA GLY A 115 -18.23 14.45 11.65
C GLY A 115 -18.17 15.68 12.55
N ASP A 116 -16.97 16.12 12.90
CA ASP A 116 -16.75 17.21 13.86
C ASP A 116 -17.00 18.62 13.27
N ARG A 117 -16.95 18.78 11.93
CA ARG A 117 -17.21 20.07 11.25
C ARG A 117 -18.69 20.29 10.90
N GLY A 118 -19.56 19.29 11.04
CA GLY A 118 -20.99 19.40 10.73
C GLY A 118 -21.86 20.01 11.84
N GLY A 119 -21.28 20.32 13.00
CA GLY A 119 -22.03 20.71 14.22
C GLY A 119 -22.21 22.21 14.49
N SER A 120 -21.80 23.12 13.59
CA SER A 120 -21.83 24.56 13.88
C SER A 120 -22.47 25.38 12.76
N SER A 121 -23.80 25.29 12.63
CA SER A 121 -24.59 26.37 12.03
C SER A 121 -26.00 26.41 12.64
N SER A 122 -26.11 27.00 13.82
CA SER A 122 -27.37 27.57 14.30
C SER A 122 -27.10 29.00 14.75
N GLY A 123 -26.88 29.87 13.77
CA GLY A 123 -26.93 31.31 13.97
C GLY A 123 -28.34 31.71 14.42
N LYS A 124 -28.49 31.97 15.72
CA LYS A 124 -29.59 32.78 16.24
C LYS A 124 -29.14 34.23 16.14
N ASP A 125 -29.40 34.85 14.99
CA ASP A 125 -29.53 36.31 14.90
C ASP A 125 -30.86 36.68 15.55
N THR A 126 -30.83 36.98 16.84
CA THR A 126 -31.87 37.75 17.53
C THR A 126 -31.27 39.07 17.96
N GLY A 127 -31.12 39.98 17.00
CA GLY A 127 -30.92 41.41 17.24
C GLY A 127 -32.27 42.11 17.27
N THR A 128 -32.88 42.15 18.44
CA THR A 128 -33.93 43.10 18.84
C THR A 128 -33.28 44.48 19.03
N GLU A 129 -34.09 45.57 19.02
CA GLU A 129 -33.77 46.96 19.48
C GLU A 129 -33.40 47.92 18.31
N VAL A 130 -34.04 49.06 17.97
CA VAL A 130 -35.04 49.97 18.60
C VAL A 130 -35.85 50.68 17.50
N THR A 131 -37.16 50.76 17.68
CA THR A 131 -38.06 51.74 17.05
C THR A 131 -37.78 53.15 17.56
N ARG A 132 -37.45 54.12 16.69
CA ARG A 132 -37.58 55.55 17.01
C ARG A 132 -38.24 56.32 15.87
N GLU A 133 -39.55 56.53 16.01
CA GLU A 133 -40.27 57.72 15.53
C GLU A 133 -39.44 58.97 15.90
N GLY A 134 -39.27 60.00 15.08
CA GLY A 134 -40.22 60.76 14.28
C GLY A 134 -39.90 62.25 14.52
N ALA A 135 -40.40 63.12 13.63
CA ALA A 135 -40.19 64.58 13.54
C ALA A 135 -38.94 64.97 12.71
N GLY A 136 -39.03 65.55 11.52
CA GLY A 136 -40.05 66.46 11.00
C GLY A 136 -39.55 67.89 11.14
N GLN A 137 -38.86 68.40 10.11
CA GLN A 137 -38.71 69.84 9.92
C GLN A 137 -38.74 70.17 8.41
N PRO A 138 -39.58 71.14 7.98
CA PRO A 138 -39.75 71.51 6.59
C PRO A 138 -38.82 72.66 6.15
N LYS A 139 -38.79 72.84 4.84
CA LYS A 139 -38.32 73.96 4.00
C LYS A 139 -38.64 75.33 4.65
N GLU A 140 -37.86 76.40 4.52
CA GLU A 140 -37.18 77.00 3.34
C GLU A 140 -35.82 77.61 3.70
#